data_AF-A0AAV2I3C6-F1
#
_entry.id   AF-A0AAV2I3C6-F1
#
_cell.length_a   1.000
_cell.length_b   1.000
_cell.length_c   1.000
_cell.angle_alpha   90.00
_cell.angle_beta   90.00
_cell.angle_gamma   90.00
#
_symmetry.space_group_name_H-M   'P 1'
#
loop_
_entity.id
_entity.type
_entity.pdbx_description
1 polymer ?
#
loop_
_entity_poly.entity_id
_entity_poly.type
_entity_poly.pdbx_seq_one_letter_code
_entity_poly.pdbx_strand_id
1 'polypeptide(L)' 'MWWEILPSAGIVFAGLLVPHGIYYVFNKLGHNGKSEARNWRAGLFFEDYNVYLRDIRITGSEYIPRGLESIPDEFCK' A
#
# COMPACT_ATOMS: atom_id res chain seq x y z
N MET A 1 -42.73 -7.24 -5.87
CA MET A 1 -41.89 -7.61 -7.03
C MET A 1 -40.53 -8.01 -6.45
N TRP A 2 -39.52 -8.34 -7.25
CA TRP A 2 -38.21 -8.74 -6.71
C TRP A 2 -37.23 -7.56 -6.60
N TRP A 3 -37.55 -6.43 -7.24
CA TRP A 3 -36.72 -5.24 -7.35
C TRP A 3 -36.72 -4.39 -6.06
N GLU A 4 -37.69 -4.60 -5.18
CA GLU A 4 -37.85 -3.90 -3.91
C GLU A 4 -36.73 -4.25 -2.91
N ILE A 5 -35.93 -5.28 -3.19
CA ILE A 5 -34.71 -5.59 -2.44
C ILE A 5 -33.52 -4.72 -2.86
N LEU A 6 -33.54 -4.11 -4.04
CA LEU A 6 -32.41 -3.32 -4.55
C LEU A 6 -32.05 -2.12 -3.65
N PRO A 7 -33.00 -1.35 -3.09
CA PRO A 7 -32.65 -0.25 -2.19
C PRO A 7 -31.93 -0.72 -0.93
N SER A 8 -32.40 -1.80 -0.29
CA SER A 8 -31.75 -2.32 0.92
C SER A 8 -30.40 -2.97 0.61
N ALA A 9 -30.30 -3.73 -0.48
CA ALA A 9 -29.03 -4.28 -0.96
C ALA A 9 -28.02 -3.17 -1.32
N GLY A 10 -28.49 -2.08 -1.93
CA GLY A 10 -27.67 -0.91 -2.28
C GLY A 10 -27.09 -0.21 -1.05
N ILE A 11 -27.89 -0.05 0.02
CA ILE A 11 -27.40 0.52 1.29
C ILE A 11 -26.31 -0.37 1.89
N VAL A 12 -26.51 -1.69 1.92
CA VAL A 12 -25.51 -2.64 2.44
C VAL A 12 -24.23 -2.58 1.62
N PHE A 13 -24.36 -2.59 0.30
CA PHE A 13 -23.21 -2.52 -0.61
C PHE A 13 -22.44 -1.21 -0.47
N ALA A 14 -23.14 -0.08 -0.39
CA ALA A 14 -22.53 1.22 -0.13
C ALA A 14 -21.81 1.23 1.23
N GLY A 15 -22.43 0.69 2.28
CA GLY A 15 -21.84 0.58 3.61
C GLY A 15 -20.55 -0.24 3.64
N LEU A 16 -20.46 -1.29 2.82
CA LEU A 16 -19.24 -2.10 2.68
C LEU A 16 -18.17 -1.41 1.81
N LEU A 17 -18.56 -0.77 0.70
CA LEU A 17 -17.61 -0.16 -0.23
C LEU A 17 -17.01 1.15 0.27
N VAL A 18 -17.77 1.97 1.00
CA VAL A 18 -17.33 3.29 1.44
C VAL A 18 -16.01 3.21 2.24
N PRO A 19 -15.87 2.33 3.26
CA PRO A 19 -14.60 2.16 3.96
C PRO A 19 -13.43 1.82 3.02
N HIS A 20 -13.62 0.91 2.06
CA HIS A 20 -12.57 0.54 1.11
C HIS A 20 -12.14 1.71 0.22
N GLY A 21 -13.10 2.50 -0.29
CA GLY A 21 -12.81 3.69 -1.08
C GLY A 21 -12.05 4.75 -0.27
N ILE A 22 -12.45 4.95 0.98
CA ILE A 22 -11.78 5.84 1.93
C ILE A 22 -10.32 5.40 2.14
N TYR A 23 -10.10 4.13 2.48
CA TYR A 23 -8.74 3.58 2.69
C TYR A 23 -7.87 3.69 1.44
N TYR A 24 -8.42 3.41 0.26
CA TYR A 24 -7.69 3.57 -1.00
C TYR A 24 -7.15 5.00 -1.18
N VAL A 25 -8.00 6.01 -0.94
CA VAL A 25 -7.62 7.42 -1.05
C VAL A 25 -6.57 7.80 0.00
N PHE A 26 -6.81 7.44 1.27
CA PHE A 26 -5.87 7.77 2.35
C PHE A 26 -4.51 7.12 2.16
N ASN A 27 -4.48 5.84 1.78
CA ASN A 27 -3.23 5.15 1.47
C ASN A 27 -2.52 5.85 0.31
N LYS A 28 -3.23 6.16 -0.78
CA LYS A 28 -2.62 6.84 -1.94
C LYS A 28 -1.98 8.18 -1.58
N LEU A 29 -2.61 8.94 -0.69
CA LEU A 29 -2.08 10.21 -0.20
C LEU A 29 -0.91 10.02 0.78
N GLY A 30 -0.98 9.03 1.67
CA GLY A 30 0.01 8.79 2.73
C GLY A 30 1.21 7.93 2.32
N HIS A 31 1.10 7.12 1.28
CA HIS A 31 2.09 6.11 0.87
C HIS A 31 2.74 6.46 -0.47
N ASN A 32 3.06 7.74 -0.69
CA ASN A 32 3.76 8.22 -1.87
C ASN A 32 3.07 7.79 -3.19
N GLY A 33 1.75 7.93 -3.26
CA GLY A 33 0.96 7.59 -4.44
C GLY A 33 0.55 6.12 -4.56
N LYS A 34 0.90 5.27 -3.59
CA LYS A 34 0.54 3.83 -3.55
C LYS A 34 -0.73 3.61 -2.73
N SER A 35 -1.67 2.82 -3.23
CA SER A 35 -2.93 2.52 -2.52
C SER A 35 -2.83 1.32 -1.58
N GLU A 36 -1.79 0.52 -1.72
CA GLU A 36 -1.62 -0.74 -1.00
C GLU A 36 -0.65 -0.56 0.15
N ALA A 37 -1.04 -1.08 1.31
CA ALA A 37 -0.14 -1.18 2.45
C ALA A 37 0.76 -2.40 2.30
N ARG A 38 2.04 -2.27 2.64
CA ARG A 38 2.98 -3.39 2.57
C ARG A 38 2.70 -4.39 3.70
N ASN A 39 2.61 -5.67 3.38
CA ASN A 39 2.53 -6.72 4.40
C ASN A 39 3.94 -7.12 4.87
N TRP A 40 4.43 -6.51 5.94
CA TRP A 40 5.75 -6.81 6.52
C TRP A 40 5.81 -8.13 7.30
N ARG A 41 4.68 -8.81 7.53
CA ARG A 41 4.64 -10.13 8.19
C ARG A 41 4.58 -11.29 7.19
N ALA A 42 4.66 -11.00 5.89
CA ALA A 42 4.76 -12.04 4.88
C ALA A 42 6.15 -12.73 4.96
N GLY A 43 6.17 -14.03 4.66
CA GLY A 43 7.36 -14.88 4.74
C GLY A 43 7.47 -15.71 6.04
N LEU A 44 8.18 -16.84 5.96
CA LEU A 44 8.37 -17.78 7.07
C LEU A 44 9.30 -17.26 8.17
N PHE A 45 10.23 -16.36 7.83
CA PHE A 45 11.33 -15.92 8.71
C PHE A 45 11.51 -14.41 8.76
N PHE A 46 10.43 -13.62 8.64
CA PHE A 46 10.45 -12.16 8.73
C PHE A 46 11.34 -11.46 7.67
N GLU A 47 11.56 -12.09 6.52
CA GLU A 47 12.36 -11.53 5.43
C GLU A 47 11.80 -10.16 4.98
N ASP A 48 10.48 -10.07 4.78
CA ASP A 48 9.83 -8.83 4.39
C ASP A 48 9.89 -7.75 5.46
N TYR A 49 9.96 -8.13 6.75
CA TYR A 49 10.15 -7.18 7.84
C TYR A 49 11.56 -6.58 7.81
N ASN A 50 12.58 -7.40 7.55
CA ASN A 50 13.95 -6.90 7.43
C ASN A 50 14.10 -5.95 6.24
N VAL A 51 13.48 -6.27 5.10
CA VAL A 51 13.47 -5.39 3.92
C VAL A 51 12.68 -4.10 4.19
N TYR A 52 11.55 -4.19 4.88
CA TYR A 52 10.77 -3.02 5.31
C TYR A 52 11.62 -2.06 6.16
N LEU A 53 12.32 -2.58 7.18
CA LEU A 53 13.20 -1.77 8.04
C LEU A 53 14.39 -1.19 7.26
N ARG A 54 14.96 -1.96 6.33
CA ARG A 54 16.03 -1.49 5.44
C ARG A 54 15.57 -0.27 4.63
N ASP A 55 14.42 -0.36 3.99
CA ASP A 55 13.91 0.71 3.13
C ASP A 55 13.69 1.98 3.94
N ILE A 56 13.09 1.89 5.13
CA ILE A 56 12.94 3.03 6.06
C ILE A 56 14.29 3.65 6.43
N ARG A 57 15.33 2.85 6.67
CA ARG A 57 16.67 3.37 7.01
C ARG A 57 17.33 4.13 5.85
N ILE A 58 17.10 3.70 4.61
CA ILE A 58 17.76 4.30 3.43
C ILE A 58 17.02 5.56 2.95
N THR A 59 15.69 5.57 2.98
CA THR A 59 14.88 6.65 2.38
C THR A 59 14.05 7.44 3.38
N GLY A 60 13.93 6.96 4.62
CA GLY A 60 13.00 7.50 5.62
C GLY A 60 11.56 6.99 5.47
N SER A 61 11.24 6.24 4.40
CA SER A 61 9.91 5.65 4.19
C SER A 61 9.96 4.41 3.31
N GLU A 62 9.29 3.35 3.73
CA GLU A 62 9.11 2.10 3.01
C GLU A 62 8.40 2.25 1.65
N TYR A 63 7.75 3.40 1.39
CA TYR A 63 7.02 3.64 0.15
C TYR A 63 7.82 4.41 -0.89
N ILE A 64 8.98 4.96 -0.53
CA ILE A 64 9.89 5.66 -1.44
C ILE A 64 10.95 4.67 -1.91
N PRO A 65 10.89 4.18 -3.16
CA PRO A 65 11.91 3.28 -3.70
C PRO A 65 13.21 4.05 -4.01
N ARG A 66 14.35 3.35 -3.90
CA ARG A 66 15.65 3.80 -4.43
C ARG A 66 16.03 2.91 -5.59
N GLY A 67 16.14 3.49 -6.78
CA GLY A 67 16.60 2.81 -7.96
C GLY A 67 18.10 2.96 -8.17
N LEU A 68 18.53 2.64 -9.38
CA LEU A 68 19.94 2.66 -9.80
C LEU A 68 20.52 4.08 -9.85
N GLU A 69 19.66 5.10 -9.94
CA GLU A 69 20.05 6.52 -9.87
C GLU A 69 20.71 6.92 -8.54
N SER A 70 20.59 6.08 -7.51
CA SER A 70 21.24 6.31 -6.21
C SER A 70 22.67 5.77 -6.12
N ILE A 71 23.12 5.00 -7.11
CA ILE A 71 24.45 4.39 -7.13
C ILE A 71 25.41 5.37 -7.84
N PRO A 72 26.57 5.70 -7.26
CA PRO A 72 27.54 6.58 -7.91
C PRO A 72 28.26 5.89 -9.07
N ASP A 73 28.37 6.59 -10.22
CA ASP A 73 28.99 6.07 -11.45
C ASP A 73 30.52 5.82 -11.31
N GLU A 74 31.16 6.46 -10.33
CA GLU A 74 32.62 6.48 -10.21
C GLU A 74 33.23 5.18 -9.61
N PHE A 75 32.42 4.28 -9.06
CA PHE A 75 32.91 3.02 -8.47
C PHE A 75 33.10 1.87 -9.48
N CYS A 76 32.84 2.09 -10.76
CA CYS A 76 33.04 1.13 -11.86
C CYS A 76 34.17 1.52 -12.82
N LYS A 77 35.25 2.14 -12.31
CA LYS A 77 36.52 2.32 -13.03
C LYS A 77 37.67 1.65 -12.31
#